data_AF-A0A960US03-F1
#
_entry.id   AF-A0A960US03-F1
#
_cell.length_a   1.000
_cell.length_b   1.000
_cell.length_c   1.000
_cell.angle_alpha   90.00
_cell.angle_beta   90.00
_cell.angle_gamma   90.00
#
_symmetry.space_group_name_H-M   'P 1'
#
loop_
_entity.id
_entity.type
_entity.pdbx_description
1 polymer ?
#
loop_
_entity_poly.entity_id
_entity_poly.type
_entity_poly.pdbx_seq_one_letter_code
_entity_poly.pdbx_strand_id
1 'polypeptide(L)'
;MKKLTREVNDQEICRRLEILINSEKEDLPPSSVKSLLEDPADFDPSTVAEPYTQYVKHYLYMVKREERNREKQRQETESRKQARAGKKKSAPARKKARKTASKKSSSSR
;
A
#
# COMPACT_ATOMS: atom_id res chain seq x y z
N MET A 1 13.57 12.13 -3.95
CA MET A 1 12.79 13.39 -4.07
C MET A 1 11.37 13.17 -4.61
N LYS A 2 11.15 12.40 -5.70
CA LYS A 2 9.81 12.20 -6.30
C LYS A 2 8.70 11.67 -5.37
N LYS A 3 9.01 10.79 -4.40
CA LYS A 3 8.01 10.26 -3.45
C LYS A 3 7.57 11.30 -2.41
N LEU A 4 8.52 12.05 -1.84
CA LEU A 4 8.25 13.07 -0.84
C LEU A 4 7.39 14.21 -1.42
N THR A 5 7.76 14.72 -2.60
CA THR A 5 6.97 15.76 -3.30
C THR A 5 5.56 15.30 -3.62
N ARG A 6 5.38 14.02 -3.96
CA ARG A 6 4.07 13.41 -4.22
C ARG A 6 3.22 13.37 -2.96
N GLU A 7 3.79 12.91 -1.84
CA GLU A 7 3.08 12.85 -0.55
C GLU A 7 2.68 14.24 -0.05
N VAL A 8 3.54 15.25 -0.21
CA VAL A 8 3.22 16.64 0.12
C VAL A 8 2.05 17.16 -0.71
N ASN A 9 2.05 16.89 -2.02
CA ASN A 9 0.97 17.30 -2.92
C ASN A 9 -0.35 16.60 -2.57
N ASP A 10 -0.31 15.29 -2.35
CA ASP A 10 -1.46 14.48 -1.94
C ASP A 10 -2.09 15.02 -0.62
N GLN A 11 -1.27 15.37 0.38
CA GLN A 11 -1.73 15.99 1.62
C GLN A 11 -2.31 17.40 1.44
N GLU A 12 -1.76 18.18 0.50
CA GLU A 12 -2.29 19.50 0.18
C GLU A 12 -3.68 19.40 -0.46
N ILE A 13 -3.88 18.44 -1.37
CA ILE A 13 -5.20 18.18 -1.98
C ILE A 13 -6.24 17.84 -0.91
N CYS A 14 -5.92 16.94 0.03
CA CYS A 14 -6.84 16.61 1.11
C CYS A 14 -7.18 17.84 1.96
N ARG A 15 -6.20 18.66 2.33
CA ARG A 15 -6.43 19.88 3.11
C ARG A 15 -7.29 20.90 2.36
N ARG A 16 -7.07 21.08 1.04
CA ARG A 16 -7.88 22.00 0.23
C ARG A 16 -9.34 21.52 0.15
N LEU A 17 -9.58 20.22 -0.03
CA LEU A 17 -10.93 19.65 -0.04
C LEU A 17 -11.61 19.78 1.34
N GLU A 18 -10.87 19.55 2.42
CA GLU A 18 -11.37 19.72 3.79
C GLU A 18 -11.77 21.17 4.10
N ILE A 19 -10.97 22.14 3.67
CA ILE A 19 -11.31 23.57 3.79
C ILE A 19 -12.61 23.87 3.03
N LEU A 20 -12.82 23.28 1.85
CA LEU A 20 -14.03 23.50 1.06
C LEU A 20 -15.30 22.95 1.73
N ILE A 21 -15.21 21.83 2.45
CA ILE A 21 -16.34 21.30 3.24
C ILE A 21 -16.73 22.27 4.36
N ASN A 22 -15.71 22.88 4.98
CA ASN A 22 -15.88 23.73 6.16
C ASN A 22 -16.13 25.20 5.82
N SER A 23 -15.93 25.62 4.56
CA SER A 23 -16.25 26.96 4.11
C SER A 23 -17.66 27.00 3.52
N GLU A 24 -18.52 27.90 3.99
CA GLU A 24 -19.85 28.15 3.40
C GLU A 24 -19.78 28.86 2.02
N LYS A 25 -18.65 28.81 1.32
CA LYS A 25 -18.51 29.40 -0.01
C LYS A 25 -19.18 28.50 -1.04
N GLU A 26 -20.11 29.07 -1.80
CA GLU A 26 -20.93 28.37 -2.80
C GLU A 26 -20.14 27.81 -4.00
N ASP A 27 -18.84 28.08 -4.11
CA ASP A 27 -18.01 27.66 -5.25
C ASP A 27 -17.90 26.12 -5.38
N LEU A 28 -18.06 25.39 -4.27
CA LEU A 28 -18.17 23.93 -4.28
C LEU A 28 -19.17 23.47 -3.20
N PRO A 29 -20.37 22.99 -3.58
CA PRO A 29 -21.39 22.61 -2.60
C PRO A 29 -20.88 21.54 -1.63
N PRO A 30 -21.10 21.68 -0.32
CA PRO A 30 -20.70 20.66 0.66
C PRO A 30 -21.26 19.27 0.35
N SER A 31 -22.43 19.19 -0.30
CA SER A 31 -23.02 17.94 -0.79
C SER A 31 -22.18 17.27 -1.88
N SER A 32 -21.61 18.06 -2.80
CA SER A 32 -20.72 17.54 -3.85
C SER A 32 -19.41 17.02 -3.26
N VAL A 33 -18.85 17.71 -2.26
CA VAL A 33 -17.63 17.23 -1.59
C VAL A 33 -17.89 15.98 -0.76
N LYS A 34 -19.04 15.90 -0.07
CA LYS A 34 -19.44 14.67 0.64
C LYS A 34 -19.58 13.50 -0.31
N SER A 35 -20.29 13.68 -1.43
CA SER A 35 -20.42 12.65 -2.45
C SER A 35 -19.07 12.20 -3.01
N LEU A 36 -18.14 13.13 -3.26
CA LEU A 36 -16.78 12.81 -3.69
C LEU A 36 -16.01 11.96 -2.66
N LEU A 37 -16.22 12.18 -1.36
CA LEU A 37 -15.53 11.43 -0.30
C LEU A 37 -16.18 10.08 -0.01
N GLU A 38 -17.50 9.97 -0.14
CA GLU A 38 -18.27 8.73 0.08
C GLU A 38 -18.12 7.77 -1.10
N ASP A 39 -18.27 8.28 -2.32
CA ASP A 39 -18.15 7.50 -3.55
C ASP A 39 -17.28 8.19 -4.60
N PRO A 40 -15.95 8.21 -4.39
CA PRO A 40 -15.03 8.79 -5.35
C PRO A 40 -14.98 8.04 -6.69
N ALA A 41 -15.38 6.77 -6.76
CA ALA A 41 -15.22 5.99 -7.99
C ALA A 41 -16.14 6.47 -9.11
N ASP A 42 -17.36 6.86 -8.74
CA ASP A 42 -18.44 7.27 -9.64
C ASP A 42 -18.63 8.79 -9.73
N PHE A 43 -17.79 9.58 -9.04
CA PHE A 43 -17.86 11.03 -9.07
C PHE A 43 -17.40 11.60 -10.44
N ASP A 44 -18.23 12.42 -11.08
CA ASP A 44 -17.88 13.12 -12.31
C ASP A 44 -17.21 14.48 -12.02
N PRO A 45 -15.89 14.63 -12.25
CA PRO A 45 -15.19 15.89 -12.02
C PRO A 45 -15.63 17.01 -12.97
N SER A 46 -16.30 16.71 -14.08
CA SER A 46 -16.76 17.71 -15.06
C SER A 46 -17.85 18.62 -14.51
N THR A 47 -18.52 18.17 -13.44
CA THR A 47 -19.55 18.92 -12.71
C THR A 47 -18.97 20.03 -11.83
N VAL A 48 -17.66 20.00 -11.59
CA VAL A 48 -16.95 20.92 -10.70
C VAL A 48 -16.36 22.06 -11.51
N ALA A 49 -16.65 23.30 -11.13
CA ALA A 49 -16.11 24.49 -11.77
C ALA A 49 -14.60 24.66 -11.50
N GLU A 50 -13.91 25.30 -12.45
CA GLU A 50 -12.53 25.71 -12.23
C GLU A 50 -12.44 26.77 -11.13
N PRO A 51 -11.38 26.76 -10.29
CA PRO A 51 -10.18 25.92 -10.38
C PRO A 51 -10.27 24.57 -9.64
N TYR A 52 -11.39 24.28 -8.99
CA TYR A 52 -11.51 23.15 -8.05
C TYR A 52 -11.48 21.79 -8.73
N THR A 53 -11.85 21.74 -10.01
CA THR A 53 -11.78 20.55 -10.87
C THR A 53 -10.42 19.87 -10.81
N GLN A 54 -9.33 20.64 -10.71
CA GLN A 54 -7.98 20.11 -10.64
C GLN A 54 -7.73 19.31 -9.35
N TYR A 55 -8.19 19.82 -8.20
CA TYR A 55 -8.03 19.14 -6.91
C TYR A 55 -8.86 17.85 -6.89
N VAL A 56 -10.07 17.90 -7.43
CA VAL A 56 -10.95 16.73 -7.55
C VAL A 56 -10.32 15.66 -8.43
N LYS A 57 -9.85 16.00 -9.63
CA LYS A 57 -9.15 15.06 -10.52
C LYS A 57 -7.94 14.41 -9.85
N HIS A 58 -7.18 15.19 -9.07
CA HIS A 58 -6.03 14.66 -8.33
C HIS A 58 -6.45 13.68 -7.23
N TYR A 59 -7.51 14.02 -6.48
CA TYR A 59 -8.06 13.13 -5.46
C TYR A 59 -8.54 11.80 -6.06
N LEU A 60 -9.29 11.84 -7.17
CA LEU A 60 -9.71 10.64 -7.91
C LEU A 60 -8.51 9.80 -8.38
N TYR A 61 -7.44 10.46 -8.82
CA TYR A 61 -6.19 9.78 -9.17
C TYR A 61 -5.55 9.10 -7.95
N MET A 62 -5.54 9.74 -6.78
CA MET A 62 -5.03 9.15 -5.54
C MET A 62 -5.80 7.87 -5.19
N VAL A 63 -7.13 7.91 -5.21
CA VAL A 63 -8.00 6.76 -4.90
C VAL A 63 -7.72 5.58 -5.85
N LYS A 64 -7.74 5.82 -7.17
CA LYS A 64 -7.44 4.78 -8.18
C LYS A 64 -6.02 4.22 -8.03
N ARG A 65 -5.06 5.04 -7.61
CA ARG A 65 -3.68 4.61 -7.38
C ARG A 65 -3.57 3.70 -6.15
N GLU A 66 -4.28 4.01 -5.07
CA GLU A 66 -4.31 3.16 -3.87
C GLU A 66 -4.94 1.80 -4.14
N GLU A 67 -6.02 1.76 -4.93
CA GLU A 67 -6.64 0.51 -5.35
C GLU A 67 -5.65 -0.38 -6.12
N ARG A 68 -4.97 0.18 -7.14
CA ARG A 68 -3.92 -0.55 -7.87
C ARG A 68 -2.78 -1.00 -6.98
N ASN A 69 -2.39 -0.20 -5.99
CA ASN A 69 -1.32 -0.57 -5.06
C ASN A 69 -1.76 -1.71 -4.13
N ARG A 70 -3.03 -1.70 -3.70
CA ARG A 70 -3.63 -2.77 -2.88
C ARG A 70 -3.70 -4.08 -3.68
N GLU A 71 -4.10 -4.01 -4.94
CA GLU A 71 -4.13 -5.17 -5.82
C GLU A 71 -2.73 -5.77 -6.07
N LYS A 72 -1.73 -4.92 -6.35
CA LYS A 72 -0.33 -5.35 -6.49
C LYS A 72 0.19 -6.04 -5.23
N GLN A 73 -0.12 -5.51 -4.05
CA GLN A 73 0.28 -6.13 -2.78
C GLN A 73 -0.39 -7.50 -2.56
N ARG A 74 -1.65 -7.67 -2.97
CA ARG A 74 -2.35 -8.97 -2.95
C ARG A 74 -1.66 -9.99 -3.86
N GLN A 75 -1.34 -9.60 -5.10
CA GLN A 75 -0.64 -10.46 -6.05
C GLN A 75 0.77 -10.85 -5.56
N GLU A 76 1.52 -9.91 -4.96
CA GLU A 76 2.85 -10.19 -4.41
C GLU A 76 2.78 -11.17 -3.22
N THR A 77 1.78 -11.01 -2.34
CA THR A 77 1.60 -11.92 -1.20
C THR A 77 1.16 -13.32 -1.61
N GLU A 78 0.31 -13.45 -2.63
CA GLU A 78 -0.05 -14.76 -3.21
C GLU A 78 1.15 -15.45 -3.87
N SER A 79 1.95 -14.70 -4.63
CA SER A 79 3.18 -15.20 -5.25
C SER A 79 4.19 -15.71 -4.20
N ARG A 80 4.36 -14.97 -3.08
CA ARG A 80 5.20 -15.41 -1.96
C ARG A 80 4.65 -16.64 -1.23
N LYS A 81 3.33 -16.78 -1.10
CA LYS A 81 2.70 -17.97 -0.49
C LYS A 81 2.89 -19.21 -1.36
N GLN A 82 2.74 -19.10 -2.68
CA GLN A 82 3.00 -20.21 -3.62
C GLN A 82 4.48 -20.62 -3.61
N ALA A 83 5.41 -19.65 -3.57
CA ALA A 83 6.85 -19.94 -3.46
C ALA A 83 7.24 -20.67 -2.15
N ARG A 84 6.52 -20.43 -1.04
CA ARG A 84 6.72 -21.15 0.23
C ARG A 84 6.06 -22.53 0.27
N ALA A 85 4.93 -22.71 -0.42
CA ALA A 85 4.24 -24.01 -0.51
C ALA A 85 5.01 -25.05 -1.35
N GLY A 86 5.80 -24.61 -2.33
CA GLY A 86 6.64 -25.49 -3.15
C GLY A 86 7.88 -26.08 -2.45
N LYS A 87 8.23 -25.65 -1.23
CA LYS A 87 9.47 -26.06 -0.52
C LYS A 87 9.24 -27.07 0.60
N LYS A 88 8.25 -27.97 0.45
CA LYS A 88 7.95 -29.07 1.38
C LYS A 88 8.04 -30.46 0.73
N LYS A 89 9.12 -30.78 0.01
CA LYS A 89 9.52 -32.18 -0.24
C LYS A 89 11.05 -32.31 -0.33
N SER A 90 11.68 -32.62 0.80
CA SER A 90 12.73 -33.65 0.89
C SER A 90 13.27 -33.65 2.33
N ALA A 91 12.67 -34.48 3.17
CA ALA A 91 13.36 -35.02 4.33
C ALA A 91 14.28 -36.16 3.85
N PRO A 92 15.53 -36.27 4.31
CA PRO A 92 16.18 -37.55 4.40
C PRO A 92 16.03 -38.09 5.83
N ALA A 93 15.21 -39.12 5.95
CA ALA A 93 15.11 -39.93 7.15
C ALA A 93 16.36 -40.84 7.30
N ARG A 94 16.93 -40.80 8.51
CA ARG A 94 17.72 -41.86 9.20
C ARG A 94 19.00 -42.39 8.54
N LYS A 95 20.09 -42.41 9.31
CA LYS A 95 20.68 -43.67 9.82
C LYS A 95 21.59 -43.43 11.04
N LYS A 96 21.39 -44.29 12.04
CA LYS A 96 22.14 -44.39 13.31
C LYS A 96 23.61 -44.78 13.06
N ALA A 97 24.54 -44.29 13.88
CA ALA A 97 25.80 -44.98 14.15
C ALA A 97 26.14 -44.87 15.65
N ARG A 98 26.53 -46.01 16.21
CA ARG A 98 26.80 -46.28 17.63
C ARG A 98 28.19 -45.77 18.04
N LYS A 99 28.29 -45.42 19.34
CA LYS A 99 29.44 -45.37 20.27
C LYS A 99 30.78 -45.94 19.78
N THR A 100 31.88 -45.24 20.08
CA THR A 100 33.07 -45.79 20.79
C THR A 100 33.85 -44.68 21.50
N ALA A 101 34.42 -45.04 22.64
CA ALA A 101 35.12 -44.20 23.60
C ALA A 101 36.63 -44.00 23.32
N SER A 102 37.22 -43.07 24.08
CA SER A 102 38.63 -43.00 24.54
C SER A 102 39.73 -42.52 23.57
N LYS A 103 40.37 -41.37 23.86
CA LYS A 103 41.72 -41.24 24.48
C LYS A 103 42.29 -39.80 24.40
N LYS A 104 42.45 -39.18 25.58
CA LYS A 104 43.63 -38.48 26.15
C LYS A 104 44.75 -37.93 25.22
N SER A 105 45.15 -36.66 25.45
CA SER A 105 46.53 -36.06 25.52
C SER A 105 46.57 -34.65 24.87
N SER A 106 46.58 -33.54 25.61
CA SER A 106 47.74 -32.79 26.17
C SER A 106 48.61 -31.99 25.17
N SER A 107 48.71 -30.68 25.45
CA SER A 107 49.90 -29.80 25.36
C SER A 107 50.35 -29.19 24.02
N SER A 108 50.92 -27.97 24.17
CA SER A 108 51.83 -27.20 23.29
C SER A 108 51.13 -26.30 22.26
N ARG A 109 51.38 -24.99 22.18
CA ARG A 109 52.53 -24.13 22.55
C ARG A 109 52.06 -22.72 22.90
#